data_AF-A0A0A1NK44-F1
#
_entry.id   AF-A0A0A1NK44-F1
#
_cell.length_a   1.000
_cell.length_b   1.000
_cell.length_c   1.000
_cell.angle_alpha   90.00
_cell.angle_beta   90.00
_cell.angle_gamma   90.00
#
_symmetry.space_group_name_H-M   'P 1'
#
loop_
_entity.id
_entity.type
_entity.pdbx_description
1 polymer ?
#
loop_
_entity_poly.entity_id
_entity_poly.type
_entity_poly.pdbx_seq_one_letter_code
_entity_poly.pdbx_strand_id
1 'polypeptide(L)'
;MLSSFVYCLLTFPCKYKIDGIDIDWEYPGRQGEGRNEVDEERDVKNFLRLLRELRQAIDGEFGVSKKEISAAVYIRPFNSSVPEMAKVLDRANIMTYDMNGPWNLQAGANAPLYAPCSQDSIDLSVNAWIEAGMPRHKITVGLGFYGRSAIAKVNMLKTKKINRSQVQGQTPQGDKTDVFFQSPFCPLSPGGLSGTWRFHNLLSQHALKSPLEANKPWVRVLDAVTSAPWLFQPKDKGIRFL
;
A
#
# COMPACT_ATOMS: atom_id res chain seq x y z
N MET A 1 5.80 4.08 -32.87
CA MET A 1 4.62 3.19 -32.96
C MET A 1 4.21 2.88 -31.53
N LEU A 2 2.96 3.12 -31.14
CA LEU A 2 2.48 2.84 -29.79
C LEU A 2 2.46 1.33 -29.54
N SER A 3 2.75 0.91 -28.31
CA SER A 3 2.54 -0.49 -27.91
C SER A 3 1.06 -0.88 -28.03
N SER A 4 0.79 -2.17 -28.34
CA SER A 4 -0.58 -2.70 -28.41
C SER A 4 -1.35 -2.49 -27.10
N PHE A 5 -0.65 -2.48 -25.97
CA PHE A 5 -1.23 -2.19 -24.66
C PHE A 5 -1.75 -0.75 -24.55
N VAL A 6 -0.95 0.25 -24.95
CA VAL A 6 -1.40 1.66 -24.94
C VAL A 6 -2.59 1.88 -25.87
N TYR A 7 -2.58 1.24 -27.05
CA TYR A 7 -3.74 1.31 -27.96
C TYR A 7 -5.00 0.75 -27.32
N CYS A 8 -4.92 -0.37 -26.60
CA CYS A 8 -6.03 -0.93 -25.85
C CYS A 8 -6.53 0.03 -24.76
N LEU A 9 -5.61 0.64 -23.99
CA LEU A 9 -5.96 1.60 -22.93
C LEU A 9 -6.74 2.81 -23.45
N LEU A 10 -6.41 3.34 -24.63
CA LEU A 10 -7.13 4.47 -25.25
C LEU A 10 -8.60 4.17 -25.54
N THR A 11 -8.97 2.90 -25.72
CA THR A 11 -10.37 2.54 -26.00
C THR A 11 -11.29 2.81 -24.80
N PHE A 12 -10.77 2.78 -23.57
CA PHE A 12 -11.57 2.93 -22.35
C PHE A 12 -12.11 4.35 -22.15
N PRO A 13 -11.29 5.43 -22.21
CA PRO A 13 -11.81 6.80 -22.17
C PRO A 13 -12.80 7.12 -23.29
N CYS A 14 -12.59 6.57 -24.50
CA CYS A 14 -13.54 6.75 -25.61
C CYS A 14 -14.91 6.11 -25.32
N LYS A 15 -14.90 4.86 -24.81
CA LYS A 15 -16.10 4.05 -24.59
C LYS A 15 -16.87 4.43 -23.33
N TYR A 16 -16.15 4.58 -22.22
CA TYR A 16 -16.75 4.77 -20.88
C TYR A 16 -16.74 6.21 -20.40
N LYS A 17 -16.15 7.13 -21.18
CA LYS A 17 -16.07 8.56 -20.86
C LYS A 17 -15.39 8.87 -19.52
N ILE A 18 -14.43 8.03 -19.12
CA ILE A 18 -13.61 8.24 -17.92
C ILE A 18 -12.63 9.42 -18.08
N ASP A 19 -12.20 10.00 -16.97
CA ASP A 19 -11.38 11.22 -16.93
C ASP A 19 -9.87 10.97 -16.96
N GLY A 20 -9.43 9.73 -16.84
CA GLY A 20 -8.02 9.40 -16.82
C GLY A 20 -7.76 7.92 -16.67
N ILE A 21 -6.47 7.58 -16.54
CA ILE A 21 -5.99 6.22 -16.35
C ILE A 21 -4.97 6.23 -15.21
N ASP A 22 -5.17 5.34 -14.24
CA ASP A 22 -4.19 5.06 -13.19
C ASP A 22 -3.47 3.74 -13.51
N ILE A 23 -2.14 3.73 -13.37
CA ILE A 23 -1.33 2.52 -13.55
C ILE A 23 -0.81 2.05 -12.19
N ASP A 24 -1.22 0.84 -11.82
CA ASP A 24 -0.79 0.18 -10.58
C ASP A 24 0.03 -1.08 -10.93
N TRP A 25 1.35 -0.90 -11.11
CA TRP A 25 2.29 -2.00 -11.31
C TRP A 25 3.03 -2.25 -10.00
N GLU A 26 2.84 -3.44 -9.42
CA GLU A 26 3.49 -3.86 -8.17
C GLU A 26 4.53 -4.99 -8.39
N TYR A 27 5.81 -4.70 -8.58
CA TYR A 27 6.44 -3.38 -8.72
C TYR A 27 7.51 -3.41 -9.83
N PRO A 28 7.74 -2.30 -10.56
CA PRO A 28 8.84 -2.22 -11.50
C PRO A 28 10.19 -2.46 -10.80
N GLY A 29 10.91 -3.49 -11.23
CA GLY A 29 12.30 -3.74 -10.84
C GLY A 29 12.47 -4.23 -9.40
N ARG A 30 11.40 -4.70 -8.76
CA ARG A 30 11.46 -5.31 -7.43
C ARG A 30 10.31 -6.27 -7.22
N GLN A 31 10.52 -7.23 -6.31
CA GLN A 31 9.48 -8.20 -5.98
C GLN A 31 8.26 -7.52 -5.36
N GLY A 32 7.09 -7.82 -5.93
CA GLY A 32 5.78 -7.61 -5.34
C GLY A 32 5.25 -8.93 -4.78
N GLU A 33 4.15 -9.41 -5.35
CA GLU A 33 3.49 -10.64 -4.91
C GLU A 33 4.18 -11.91 -5.45
N GLY A 34 4.28 -12.94 -4.61
CA GLY A 34 4.60 -14.31 -4.98
C GLY A 34 5.79 -14.47 -5.93
N ARG A 35 5.50 -14.86 -7.18
CA ARG A 35 6.45 -15.19 -8.24
C ARG A 35 6.36 -14.23 -9.42
N ASN A 36 6.09 -12.96 -9.16
CA ASN A 36 6.18 -11.94 -10.20
C ASN A 36 7.53 -12.05 -10.90
N GLU A 37 7.50 -12.01 -12.23
CA GLU A 37 8.71 -11.85 -13.03
C GLU A 37 9.23 -10.44 -12.83
N VAL A 38 10.49 -10.31 -12.46
CA VAL A 38 11.11 -9.03 -12.13
C VAL A 38 12.38 -8.85 -12.93
N ASP A 39 12.50 -7.69 -13.56
CA ASP A 39 13.73 -7.24 -14.16
C ASP A 39 14.21 -5.96 -13.48
N GLU A 40 15.16 -6.10 -12.55
CA GLU A 40 15.70 -5.01 -11.74
C GLU A 40 16.30 -3.87 -12.59
N GLU A 41 16.79 -4.16 -13.80
CA GLU A 41 17.47 -3.18 -14.65
C GLU A 41 16.57 -2.52 -15.68
N ARG A 42 15.56 -3.25 -16.18
CA ARG A 42 14.74 -2.86 -17.34
C ARG A 42 13.35 -2.41 -16.96
N ASP A 43 12.74 -2.94 -15.90
CA ASP A 43 11.33 -2.67 -15.58
C ASP A 43 11.06 -1.18 -15.32
N VAL A 44 11.89 -0.51 -14.55
CA VAL A 44 11.72 0.94 -14.29
C VAL A 44 11.81 1.75 -15.59
N LYS A 45 12.73 1.38 -16.49
CA LYS A 45 12.88 2.04 -17.81
C LYS A 45 11.67 1.76 -18.71
N ASN A 46 11.17 0.53 -18.69
CA ASN A 46 9.98 0.11 -19.43
C ASN A 46 8.72 0.78 -18.89
N PHE A 47 8.61 0.96 -17.58
CA PHE A 47 7.52 1.67 -16.96
C PHE A 47 7.52 3.15 -17.35
N LEU A 48 8.67 3.84 -17.29
CA LEU A 48 8.78 5.22 -17.80
C LEU A 48 8.43 5.31 -19.30
N ARG A 49 8.85 4.33 -20.11
CA ARG A 49 8.49 4.26 -21.52
C ARG A 49 6.98 4.12 -21.71
N LEU A 50 6.33 3.24 -20.96
CA LEU A 50 4.87 3.06 -20.98
C LEU A 50 4.16 4.38 -20.65
N LEU A 51 4.58 5.08 -19.60
CA LEU A 51 3.98 6.35 -19.20
C LEU A 51 4.14 7.44 -20.28
N ARG A 52 5.30 7.50 -20.94
CA ARG A 52 5.55 8.42 -22.07
C ARG A 52 4.66 8.11 -23.27
N GLU A 53 4.59 6.84 -23.67
CA GLU A 53 3.72 6.39 -24.76
C GLU A 53 2.24 6.69 -24.45
N LEU A 54 1.81 6.43 -23.22
CA LEU A 54 0.44 6.70 -22.77
C LEU A 54 0.11 8.20 -22.78
N ARG A 55 1.00 9.05 -22.24
CA ARG A 55 0.82 10.51 -22.24
C ARG A 55 0.70 11.06 -23.66
N GLN A 56 1.61 10.67 -24.55
CA GLN A 56 1.58 11.06 -25.96
C GLN A 56 0.26 10.65 -26.63
N ALA A 57 -0.18 9.41 -26.40
CA ALA A 57 -1.37 8.86 -27.01
C ALA A 57 -2.64 9.57 -26.51
N ILE A 58 -2.77 9.76 -25.19
CA ILE A 58 -3.92 10.41 -24.58
C ILE A 58 -3.98 11.90 -24.97
N ASP A 59 -2.85 12.61 -24.96
CA ASP A 59 -2.84 14.03 -25.39
C ASP A 59 -3.18 14.19 -26.87
N GLY A 60 -2.73 13.25 -27.72
CA GLY A 60 -3.04 13.25 -29.14
C GLY A 60 -4.53 13.04 -29.42
N GLU A 61 -5.19 12.16 -28.67
CA GLU A 61 -6.60 11.82 -28.86
C GLU A 61 -7.56 12.84 -28.22
N PHE A 62 -7.28 13.28 -26.99
CA PHE A 62 -8.22 14.08 -26.20
C PHE A 62 -7.80 15.53 -26.00
N GLY A 63 -6.58 15.90 -26.40
CA GLY A 63 -5.96 17.20 -26.14
C GLY A 63 -5.08 17.22 -24.89
N VAL A 64 -4.09 18.12 -24.90
CA VAL A 64 -3.08 18.23 -23.84
C VAL A 64 -3.70 18.43 -22.47
N SER A 65 -3.34 17.56 -21.52
CA SER A 65 -3.79 17.62 -20.11
C SER A 65 -5.31 17.61 -19.92
N LYS A 66 -6.06 17.07 -20.89
CA LYS A 66 -7.52 16.91 -20.80
C LYS A 66 -7.96 15.63 -20.08
N LYS A 67 -7.04 14.69 -19.95
CA LYS A 67 -7.23 13.41 -19.26
C LYS A 67 -6.05 13.15 -18.37
N GLU A 68 -6.35 12.69 -17.16
CA GLU A 68 -5.36 12.44 -16.12
C GLU A 68 -4.59 11.14 -16.38
N ILE A 69 -3.30 11.14 -16.07
CA ILE A 69 -2.51 9.93 -15.91
C ILE A 69 -1.92 9.93 -14.50
N SER A 70 -2.26 8.93 -13.71
CA SER A 70 -1.66 8.71 -12.40
C SER A 70 -1.02 7.33 -12.31
N ALA A 71 -0.25 7.12 -11.25
CA ALA A 71 0.24 5.80 -10.90
C ALA A 71 0.17 5.59 -9.39
N ALA A 72 -0.32 4.43 -8.96
CA ALA A 72 -0.08 3.92 -7.63
C ALA A 72 1.36 3.41 -7.56
N VAL A 73 2.14 3.92 -6.61
CA VAL A 73 3.59 3.69 -6.55
C VAL A 73 4.03 3.20 -5.18
N TYR A 74 5.14 2.47 -5.18
CA TYR A 74 5.74 1.94 -3.97
C TYR A 74 6.19 3.05 -3.01
N ILE A 75 6.32 2.70 -1.73
CA ILE A 75 6.74 3.60 -0.65
C ILE A 75 8.18 4.14 -0.81
N ARG A 76 8.96 3.60 -1.74
CA ARG A 76 10.30 4.09 -2.12
C ARG A 76 10.33 4.45 -3.61
N PRO A 77 11.02 5.54 -4.00
CA PRO A 77 11.07 6.01 -5.37
C PRO A 77 11.86 5.08 -6.30
N PHE A 78 11.54 5.15 -7.60
CA PHE A 78 12.26 4.43 -8.67
C PHE A 78 13.58 5.12 -9.10
N ASN A 79 14.32 5.68 -8.14
CA ASN A 79 15.59 6.39 -8.32
C ASN A 79 15.56 7.44 -9.45
N SER A 80 16.55 7.42 -10.36
CA SER A 80 16.81 8.47 -11.36
C SER A 80 15.72 8.70 -12.40
N SER A 81 14.70 7.83 -12.47
CA SER A 81 13.59 7.98 -13.43
C SER A 81 12.49 8.93 -12.93
N VAL A 82 12.45 9.25 -11.63
CA VAL A 82 11.39 10.05 -11.03
C VAL A 82 11.23 11.45 -11.67
N PRO A 83 12.28 12.22 -11.99
CA PRO A 83 12.12 13.52 -12.66
C PRO A 83 11.48 13.42 -14.05
N GLU A 84 11.73 12.31 -14.77
CA GLU A 84 11.13 12.06 -16.07
C GLU A 84 9.68 11.58 -15.94
N MET A 85 9.37 10.78 -14.92
CA MET A 85 7.99 10.39 -14.59
C MET A 85 7.15 11.62 -14.22
N ALA A 86 7.72 12.58 -13.47
CA ALA A 86 7.05 13.81 -13.08
C ALA A 86 6.60 14.68 -14.27
N LYS A 87 7.21 14.52 -15.46
CA LYS A 87 6.82 15.23 -16.69
C LYS A 87 5.57 14.64 -17.34
N VAL A 88 5.28 13.36 -17.11
CA VAL A 88 4.23 12.61 -17.82
C VAL A 88 3.07 12.19 -16.93
N LEU A 89 3.28 12.10 -15.61
CA LEU A 89 2.24 11.86 -14.62
C LEU A 89 1.64 13.17 -14.14
N ASP A 90 0.32 13.17 -13.93
CA ASP A 90 -0.39 14.19 -13.19
C ASP A 90 -0.29 13.95 -11.68
N ARG A 91 -0.36 12.69 -11.24
CA ARG A 91 -0.22 12.29 -9.83
C ARG A 91 0.59 11.01 -9.63
N ALA A 92 1.35 10.96 -8.54
CA ALA A 92 1.96 9.76 -7.99
C ALA A 92 1.26 9.46 -6.65
N ASN A 93 0.47 8.41 -6.63
CA ASN A 93 -0.29 7.95 -5.47
C ASN A 93 0.59 6.98 -4.67
N ILE A 94 1.34 7.49 -3.69
CA ILE A 94 2.24 6.65 -2.91
C ILE A 94 1.40 5.76 -1.99
N MET A 95 1.56 4.44 -2.13
CA MET A 95 0.83 3.44 -1.36
C MET A 95 1.39 3.33 0.06
N THR A 96 1.20 4.39 0.85
CA THR A 96 1.74 4.52 2.21
C THR A 96 0.95 3.75 3.26
N TYR A 97 0.65 2.50 2.94
CA TYR A 97 0.04 1.47 3.76
C TYR A 97 0.80 0.16 3.50
N ASP A 98 0.47 -0.92 4.21
CA ASP A 98 1.15 -2.20 4.09
C ASP A 98 2.65 -2.13 4.40
N MET A 99 3.07 -1.15 5.19
CA MET A 99 4.46 -0.99 5.62
C MET A 99 4.85 -2.05 6.65
N ASN A 100 3.89 -2.56 7.42
CA ASN A 100 4.10 -3.66 8.35
C ASN A 100 2.94 -4.66 8.34
N GLY A 101 3.28 -5.92 8.57
CA GLY A 101 2.31 -7.01 8.63
C GLY A 101 2.92 -8.29 9.20
N PRO A 102 2.20 -9.41 9.13
CA PRO A 102 2.62 -10.71 9.69
C PRO A 102 3.89 -11.28 9.04
N TRP A 103 4.32 -10.76 7.89
CA TRP A 103 5.59 -11.13 7.25
C TRP A 103 6.84 -10.59 7.97
N ASN A 104 6.68 -9.64 8.90
CA ASN A 104 7.78 -9.07 9.69
C ASN A 104 8.07 -9.89 10.96
N LEU A 105 9.30 -9.81 11.47
CA LEU A 105 9.70 -10.38 12.77
C LEU A 105 9.19 -9.56 13.97
N GLN A 106 8.97 -8.28 13.75
CA GLN A 106 8.47 -7.34 14.75
C GLN A 106 7.13 -6.76 14.29
N ALA A 107 6.23 -6.58 15.25
CA ALA A 107 5.01 -5.83 15.08
C ALA A 107 5.30 -4.36 14.76
N GLY A 108 4.48 -3.76 13.91
CA GLY A 108 4.62 -2.39 13.44
C GLY A 108 3.29 -1.90 12.86
N ALA A 109 3.09 -0.59 12.81
CA ALA A 109 1.84 -0.02 12.30
C ALA A 109 1.70 -0.28 10.79
N ASN A 110 0.47 -0.43 10.31
CA ASN A 110 0.21 -0.64 8.88
C ASN A 110 0.63 0.59 8.05
N ALA A 111 0.26 1.77 8.54
CA ALA A 111 0.52 3.07 7.93
C ALA A 111 1.04 4.08 8.97
N PRO A 112 2.28 3.91 9.49
CA PRO A 112 2.87 4.82 10.47
C PRO A 112 3.12 6.19 9.84
N LEU A 113 2.68 7.28 10.49
CA LEU A 113 3.00 8.64 10.03
C LEU A 113 4.50 8.92 10.18
N TYR A 114 5.05 8.50 11.31
CA TYR A 114 6.46 8.60 11.65
C TYR A 114 7.00 7.23 12.07
N ALA A 115 8.32 7.06 12.08
CA ALA A 115 8.94 5.83 12.52
C ALA A 115 10.19 6.11 13.35
N PRO A 116 10.52 5.27 14.35
CA PRO A 116 11.87 5.26 14.89
C PRO A 116 12.86 4.86 13.79
N CYS A 117 14.11 5.35 13.85
CA CYS A 117 15.14 5.08 12.85
C CYS A 117 15.15 3.59 12.43
N SER A 118 15.25 3.33 11.12
CA SER A 118 15.23 2.01 10.43
C SER A 118 13.87 1.39 10.05
N GLN A 119 12.73 1.98 10.40
CA GLN A 119 11.41 1.54 9.89
C GLN A 119 10.85 2.51 8.84
N ASP A 120 10.02 1.99 7.92
CA ASP A 120 9.30 2.80 6.94
C ASP A 120 8.19 3.63 7.60
N SER A 121 7.92 4.81 7.04
CA SER A 121 6.81 5.68 7.45
C SER A 121 6.33 6.58 6.31
N ILE A 122 5.12 7.10 6.44
CA ILE A 122 4.52 8.04 5.48
C ILE A 122 5.46 9.23 5.25
N ASP A 123 5.97 9.84 6.33
CA ASP A 123 6.87 10.99 6.24
C ASP A 123 8.16 10.67 5.46
N LEU A 124 8.82 9.56 5.81
CA LEU A 124 10.04 9.13 5.11
C LEU A 124 9.78 8.83 3.63
N SER A 125 8.67 8.16 3.31
CA SER A 125 8.30 7.84 1.94
C SER A 125 8.03 9.08 1.10
N VAL A 126 7.24 10.03 1.62
CA VAL A 126 6.93 11.27 0.92
C VAL A 126 8.20 12.08 0.68
N ASN A 127 9.07 12.23 1.70
CA ASN A 127 10.32 12.95 1.56
C ASN A 127 11.27 12.28 0.56
N ALA A 128 11.36 10.94 0.55
CA ALA A 128 12.17 10.21 -0.43
C ALA A 128 11.71 10.45 -1.88
N TRP A 129 10.39 10.48 -2.14
CA TRP A 129 9.86 10.78 -3.47
C TRP A 129 10.12 12.24 -3.89
N ILE A 130 10.05 13.18 -2.95
CA ILE A 130 10.40 14.59 -3.19
C ILE A 130 11.88 14.73 -3.53
N GLU A 131 12.76 14.10 -2.74
CA GLU A 131 14.21 14.12 -2.95
C GLU A 131 14.61 13.46 -4.28
N ALA A 132 13.89 12.43 -4.71
CA ALA A 132 14.05 11.82 -6.03
C ALA A 132 13.57 12.71 -7.19
N GLY A 133 12.89 13.83 -6.92
CA GLY A 133 12.50 14.84 -7.89
C GLY A 133 11.02 14.86 -8.28
N MET A 134 10.14 14.17 -7.54
CA MET A 134 8.69 14.28 -7.76
C MET A 134 8.17 15.60 -7.14
N PRO A 135 7.50 16.49 -7.89
CA PRO A 135 6.96 17.72 -7.34
C PRO A 135 5.93 17.44 -6.23
N ARG A 136 6.04 18.15 -5.10
CA ARG A 136 5.15 18.00 -3.93
C ARG A 136 3.66 18.01 -4.30
N HIS A 137 3.24 18.89 -5.20
CA HIS A 137 1.85 19.03 -5.63
C HIS A 137 1.33 17.87 -6.50
N LYS A 138 2.21 16.99 -6.97
CA LYS A 138 1.85 15.76 -7.70
C LYS A 138 1.84 14.52 -6.82
N ILE A 139 2.23 14.63 -5.55
CA ILE A 139 2.25 13.50 -4.62
C ILE A 139 0.91 13.41 -3.90
N THR A 140 0.31 12.21 -3.89
CA THR A 140 -0.84 11.88 -3.06
C THR A 140 -0.42 10.84 -2.02
N VAL A 141 -0.81 11.06 -0.76
CA VAL A 141 -0.57 10.12 0.34
C VAL A 141 -1.71 9.11 0.42
N GLY A 142 -1.39 7.82 0.37
CA GLY A 142 -2.35 6.75 0.52
C GLY A 142 -2.79 6.57 1.98
N LEU A 143 -4.11 6.47 2.20
CA LEU A 143 -4.69 6.22 3.51
C LEU A 143 -5.42 4.87 3.52
N GLY A 144 -4.87 3.89 4.26
CA GLY A 144 -5.48 2.58 4.39
C GLY A 144 -6.75 2.63 5.23
N PHE A 145 -7.92 2.37 4.64
CA PHE A 145 -9.18 2.19 5.38
C PHE A 145 -9.31 0.79 6.00
N TYR A 146 -8.16 0.19 6.29
CA TYR A 146 -8.03 -1.14 6.84
C TYR A 146 -6.73 -1.25 7.63
N GLY A 147 -6.73 -2.22 8.54
CA GLY A 147 -5.60 -2.64 9.30
C GLY A 147 -5.12 -4.04 8.93
N ARG A 148 -3.96 -4.43 9.47
CA ARG A 148 -3.40 -5.79 9.34
C ARG A 148 -3.31 -6.49 10.69
N SER A 149 -3.47 -7.80 10.69
CA SER A 149 -3.41 -8.60 11.90
C SER A 149 -2.10 -9.38 12.03
N ALA A 150 -1.64 -9.51 13.27
CA ALA A 150 -0.49 -10.33 13.64
C ALA A 150 -0.69 -10.96 15.03
N ILE A 151 0.23 -11.85 15.41
CA ILE A 151 0.22 -12.53 16.72
C ILE A 151 1.46 -12.11 17.50
N ALA A 152 1.29 -11.40 18.62
CA ALA A 152 2.41 -11.01 19.47
C ALA A 152 3.00 -12.22 20.20
N LYS A 153 4.32 -12.28 20.37
CA LYS A 153 4.95 -13.28 21.26
C LYS A 153 4.83 -12.87 22.74
N VAL A 154 4.71 -11.57 22.99
CA VAL A 154 4.68 -10.95 24.32
C VAL A 154 3.34 -10.27 24.60
N ASN A 155 3.06 -9.99 25.88
CA ASN A 155 1.93 -9.11 26.23
C ASN A 155 2.31 -7.65 25.95
N MET A 156 1.77 -7.09 24.86
CA MET A 156 2.06 -5.73 24.40
C MET A 156 1.66 -4.64 25.41
N LEU A 157 0.66 -4.91 26.26
CA LEU A 157 0.17 -3.94 27.25
C LEU A 157 1.14 -3.68 28.38
N LYS A 158 2.10 -4.58 28.64
CA LYS A 158 3.13 -4.36 29.65
C LYS A 158 4.04 -3.19 29.31
N THR A 159 4.23 -2.91 28.02
CA THR A 159 5.15 -1.86 27.56
C THR A 159 4.48 -0.77 26.75
N LYS A 160 3.28 -1.04 26.21
CA LYS A 160 2.53 -0.16 25.29
C LYS A 160 3.34 0.31 24.08
N LYS A 161 4.36 -0.45 23.67
CA LYS A 161 5.15 -0.19 22.45
C LYS A 161 4.77 -1.18 21.36
N ILE A 162 4.63 -0.71 20.13
CA ILE A 162 4.25 -1.53 18.97
C ILE A 162 5.39 -2.42 18.45
N ASN A 163 6.65 -1.97 18.59
CA ASN A 163 7.86 -2.63 18.06
C ASN A 163 8.32 -3.84 18.90
N ARG A 164 7.48 -4.88 18.98
CA ARG A 164 7.77 -6.10 19.74
C ARG A 164 7.75 -7.31 18.86
N SER A 165 8.42 -8.37 19.29
CA SER A 165 8.48 -9.63 18.56
C SER A 165 7.08 -10.22 18.33
N GLN A 166 6.83 -10.61 17.09
CA GLN A 166 5.62 -11.30 16.66
C GLN A 166 5.95 -12.66 16.05
N VAL A 167 4.91 -13.45 15.80
CA VAL A 167 5.03 -14.66 14.97
C VAL A 167 5.11 -14.24 13.52
N GLN A 168 6.19 -14.62 12.84
CA GLN A 168 6.40 -14.32 11.43
C GLN A 168 5.72 -15.38 10.55
N GLY A 169 5.12 -14.95 9.44
CA GLY A 169 4.56 -15.82 8.40
C GLY A 169 3.22 -16.46 8.76
N GLN A 170 2.77 -16.33 10.01
CA GLN A 170 1.43 -16.75 10.42
C GLN A 170 0.49 -15.55 10.42
N THR A 171 -0.38 -15.50 9.41
CA THR A 171 -1.42 -14.49 9.30
C THR A 171 -2.68 -14.95 10.05
N PRO A 172 -3.00 -14.38 11.23
CA PRO A 172 -4.27 -14.66 11.88
C PRO A 172 -5.41 -14.10 11.04
N GLN A 173 -6.62 -14.62 11.23
CA GLN A 173 -7.79 -14.13 10.52
C GLN A 173 -8.02 -12.64 10.79
N GLY A 174 -8.31 -11.96 9.68
CA GLY A 174 -8.81 -10.62 9.56
C GLY A 174 -10.23 -10.47 10.13
N ASP A 175 -10.98 -9.56 9.55
CA ASP A 175 -12.40 -9.39 9.87
C ASP A 175 -13.26 -10.54 9.30
N LYS A 176 -14.58 -10.48 9.52
CA LYS A 176 -15.55 -11.45 8.98
C LYS A 176 -15.52 -11.65 7.45
N THR A 177 -14.91 -10.73 6.70
CA THR A 177 -14.76 -10.84 5.23
C THR A 177 -13.40 -11.39 4.83
N ASP A 178 -12.46 -11.53 5.77
CA ASP A 178 -11.21 -12.24 5.54
C ASP A 178 -11.46 -13.75 5.56
N VAL A 179 -11.54 -14.29 4.35
CA VAL A 179 -11.73 -15.70 4.07
C VAL A 179 -10.50 -16.22 3.34
N PHE A 180 -10.22 -17.52 3.49
CA PHE A 180 -9.11 -18.16 2.80
C PHE A 180 -9.24 -17.94 1.29
N PHE A 181 -8.21 -17.37 0.69
CA PHE A 181 -8.13 -17.14 -0.75
C PHE A 181 -6.92 -17.84 -1.34
N GLN A 182 -7.16 -18.57 -2.43
CA GLN A 182 -6.13 -19.15 -3.29
C GLN A 182 -6.39 -18.60 -4.69
N SER A 183 -5.40 -17.94 -5.29
CA SER A 183 -5.56 -17.41 -6.65
C SER A 183 -5.79 -18.56 -7.64
N PRO A 184 -6.90 -18.56 -8.40
CA PRO A 184 -7.12 -19.57 -9.44
C PRO A 184 -6.17 -19.37 -10.63
N PHE A 185 -5.59 -18.18 -10.77
CA PHE A 185 -4.67 -17.83 -11.86
C PHE A 185 -3.20 -18.06 -11.51
N CYS A 186 -2.88 -18.18 -10.22
CA CYS A 186 -1.54 -18.54 -9.75
C CYS A 186 -1.66 -19.64 -8.66
N PRO A 187 -1.95 -20.89 -9.06
CA PRO A 187 -2.18 -21.98 -8.10
C PRO A 187 -0.93 -22.38 -7.30
N LEU A 188 0.25 -21.95 -7.75
CA LEU A 188 1.52 -22.20 -7.08
C LEU A 188 1.91 -21.09 -6.08
N SER A 189 1.23 -19.93 -6.10
CA SER A 189 1.35 -18.98 -4.99
C SER A 189 0.59 -19.53 -3.79
N PRO A 190 1.14 -19.50 -2.57
CA PRO A 190 0.45 -20.03 -1.40
C PRO A 190 -0.81 -19.20 -1.10
N GLY A 191 -1.96 -19.88 -1.03
CA GLY A 191 -3.20 -19.30 -0.54
C GLY A 191 -3.16 -19.05 0.97
N GLY A 192 -4.06 -18.21 1.44
CA GLY A 192 -4.08 -17.86 2.85
C GLY A 192 -5.17 -16.87 3.23
N LEU A 193 -5.15 -16.52 4.50
CA LEU A 193 -5.89 -15.40 5.03
C LEU A 193 -5.09 -14.12 4.76
N SER A 194 -5.78 -13.03 4.44
CA SER A 194 -5.14 -11.72 4.24
C SER A 194 -4.73 -11.08 5.56
N GLY A 195 -5.42 -11.40 6.65
CA GLY A 195 -5.28 -10.73 7.93
C GLY A 195 -5.81 -9.30 7.92
N THR A 196 -6.61 -8.94 6.92
CA THR A 196 -7.11 -7.58 6.75
C THR A 196 -8.32 -7.30 7.65
N TRP A 197 -8.31 -6.15 8.32
CA TRP A 197 -9.42 -5.63 9.10
C TRP A 197 -9.89 -4.32 8.53
N ARG A 198 -11.00 -4.31 7.80
CA ARG A 198 -11.60 -3.05 7.34
C ARG A 198 -12.03 -2.22 8.54
N PHE A 199 -11.81 -0.91 8.47
CA PHE A 199 -12.08 -0.03 9.61
C PHE A 199 -13.54 -0.11 10.08
N HIS A 200 -14.50 -0.13 9.15
CA HIS A 200 -15.93 -0.27 9.47
C HIS A 200 -16.25 -1.61 10.16
N ASN A 201 -15.49 -2.67 9.86
CA ASN A 201 -15.70 -3.99 10.42
C ASN A 201 -15.18 -4.11 11.85
N LEU A 202 -14.24 -3.26 12.28
CA LEU A 202 -13.84 -3.16 13.69
C LEU A 202 -14.98 -2.65 14.56
N LEU A 203 -15.79 -1.71 14.05
CA LEU A 203 -16.98 -1.22 14.73
C LEU A 203 -18.10 -2.26 14.69
N SER A 204 -18.41 -2.80 13.50
CA SER A 204 -19.55 -3.72 13.35
C SER A 204 -19.37 -5.08 14.04
N GLN A 205 -18.12 -5.51 14.28
CA GLN A 205 -17.81 -6.72 15.05
C GLN A 205 -17.43 -6.41 16.51
N HIS A 206 -17.72 -5.20 16.97
CA HIS A 206 -17.53 -4.78 18.36
C HIS A 206 -16.09 -4.88 18.86
N ALA A 207 -15.07 -4.83 18.00
CA ALA A 207 -13.69 -4.63 18.46
C ALA A 207 -13.49 -3.18 18.94
N LEU A 208 -14.08 -2.24 18.20
CA LEU A 208 -14.20 -0.84 18.56
C LEU A 208 -15.61 -0.52 19.04
N LYS A 209 -15.72 0.34 20.04
CA LYS A 209 -16.95 0.99 20.49
C LYS A 209 -17.20 2.28 19.70
N SER A 210 -16.13 3.00 19.40
CA SER A 210 -16.10 4.21 18.58
C SER A 210 -14.74 4.28 17.84
N PRO A 211 -14.54 5.21 16.89
CA PRO A 211 -13.24 5.37 16.23
C PRO A 211 -12.04 5.53 17.18
N LEU A 212 -12.28 5.99 18.43
CA LEU A 212 -11.24 6.29 19.40
C LEU A 212 -11.25 5.36 20.63
N GLU A 213 -12.25 4.49 20.80
CA GLU A 213 -12.44 3.66 21.99
C GLU A 213 -12.67 2.19 21.61
N ALA A 214 -11.95 1.26 22.27
CA ALA A 214 -12.16 -0.17 22.11
C ALA A 214 -13.22 -0.73 23.07
N ASN A 215 -13.92 -1.78 22.65
CA ASN A 215 -14.72 -2.58 23.59
C ASN A 215 -13.84 -3.64 24.27
N LYS A 216 -14.15 -4.00 25.51
CA LYS A 216 -13.52 -5.15 26.16
C LYS A 216 -13.80 -6.44 25.35
N PRO A 217 -12.83 -7.37 25.25
CA PRO A 217 -11.54 -7.36 25.92
C PRO A 217 -10.42 -6.66 25.12
N TRP A 218 -10.73 -6.06 23.98
CA TRP A 218 -9.76 -5.30 23.19
C TRP A 218 -9.28 -4.06 23.93
N VAL A 219 -7.99 -3.76 23.77
CA VAL A 219 -7.37 -2.54 24.29
C VAL A 219 -6.80 -1.76 23.12
N ARG A 220 -7.24 -0.51 22.96
CA ARG A 220 -6.69 0.43 21.98
C ARG A 220 -5.55 1.20 22.60
N VAL A 221 -4.46 1.33 21.86
CA VAL A 221 -3.32 2.18 22.21
C VAL A 221 -3.01 3.06 21.02
N LEU A 222 -2.83 4.36 21.26
CA LEU A 222 -2.24 5.27 20.29
C LEU A 222 -0.73 5.33 20.57
N ASP A 223 0.08 4.88 19.60
CA ASP A 223 1.53 4.94 19.74
C ASP A 223 2.02 6.35 19.40
N ALA A 224 2.62 7.02 20.38
CA ALA A 224 3.04 8.42 20.24
C ALA A 224 4.25 8.60 19.30
N VAL A 225 5.01 7.53 19.03
CA VAL A 225 6.16 7.60 18.12
C VAL A 225 5.70 7.52 16.68
N THR A 226 4.84 6.56 16.36
CA THR A 226 4.36 6.35 14.98
C THR A 226 3.14 7.19 14.62
N SER A 227 2.50 7.80 15.62
CA SER A 227 1.18 8.43 15.52
C SER A 227 0.09 7.50 14.98
N ALA A 228 0.29 6.19 15.10
CA ALA A 228 -0.63 5.18 14.60
C ALA A 228 -1.31 4.43 15.76
N PRO A 229 -2.63 4.18 15.69
CA PRO A 229 -3.31 3.37 16.68
C PRO A 229 -3.13 1.87 16.41
N TRP A 230 -3.25 1.06 17.45
CA TRP A 230 -3.33 -0.39 17.35
C TRP A 230 -4.27 -0.96 18.41
N LEU A 231 -4.83 -2.12 18.11
CA LEU A 231 -5.64 -2.90 19.04
C LEU A 231 -4.89 -4.15 19.45
N PHE A 232 -5.04 -4.52 20.71
CA PHE A 232 -4.50 -5.76 21.24
C PHE A 232 -5.54 -6.52 22.05
N GLN A 233 -5.58 -7.84 21.82
CA GLN A 233 -6.43 -8.76 22.54
C GLN A 233 -5.56 -9.63 23.47
N PRO A 234 -5.64 -9.45 24.81
CA PRO A 234 -4.74 -10.16 25.73
C PRO A 234 -4.89 -11.68 25.75
N LYS A 235 -6.08 -12.20 25.40
CA LYS A 235 -6.39 -13.64 25.48
C LYS A 235 -5.63 -14.47 24.43
N ASP A 236 -5.60 -14.00 23.19
CA ASP A 236 -4.99 -14.69 22.04
C ASP A 236 -3.69 -14.00 21.57
N LYS A 237 -3.28 -12.91 22.25
CA LYS A 237 -2.18 -12.02 21.85
C LYS A 237 -2.33 -11.45 20.44
N GLY A 238 -3.56 -11.40 19.92
CA GLY A 238 -3.87 -10.84 18.62
C GLY A 238 -3.62 -9.35 18.59
N ILE A 239 -2.87 -8.89 17.58
CA ILE A 239 -2.66 -7.48 17.27
C ILE A 239 -3.47 -7.14 16.03
N ARG A 240 -4.07 -5.94 16.00
CA ARG A 240 -4.62 -5.30 14.81
C ARG A 240 -3.93 -3.94 14.66
N PHE A 241 -3.10 -3.81 13.65
CA PHE A 241 -2.47 -2.55 13.27
C PHE A 241 -3.49 -1.74 12.51
N LEU A 242 -3.86 -0.56 13.00
CA LEU A 242 -4.85 0.30 12.35
C LEU A 242 -4.17 1.31 11.43
#